data_AF-A0A532TPQ5-F1
#
_entry.id   AF-A0A532TPQ5-F1
#
_cell.length_a   1.000
_cell.length_b   1.000
_cell.length_c   1.000
_cell.angle_alpha   90.00
_cell.angle_beta   90.00
_cell.angle_gamma   90.00
#
_symmetry.space_group_name_H-M   'P 1'
#
loop_
_entity.id
_entity.type
_entity.pdbx_description
1 polymer ?
#
loop_
_entity_poly.entity_id
_entity_poly.type
_entity_poly.pdbx_seq_one_letter_code
_entity_poly.pdbx_strand_id
1 'polypeptide(L)'
;MVSYRLLLGIVIGIVFSFFTAFFFNMEEIIIQLQLYSQIDVLRVIIILIGANFKFDLFSIFTGSSTIIDFFAPQLLASIFIGYLSGTISKGLKRGFIASLLVIIIDFLIWMLLSVISGEDLMALFQGTQLSVTIGGMLTAIIGSIIGGLIGGVISGPYEEVY
;
A
#
# COMPACT_ATOMS: atom_id res chain seq x y z
N MET A 1 18.25 23.63 1.80
CA MET A 1 17.10 23.47 0.87
C MET A 1 16.69 22.00 0.78
N VAL A 2 15.98 21.45 1.78
CA VAL A 2 16.04 19.99 2.01
C VAL A 2 14.71 19.32 2.46
N SER A 3 13.58 20.05 2.43
CA SER A 3 12.25 19.50 2.79
C SER A 3 11.53 18.78 1.62
N TYR A 4 11.85 19.15 0.37
CA TYR A 4 11.11 18.68 -0.80
C TYR A 4 11.26 17.17 -1.06
N ARG A 5 12.38 16.55 -0.69
CA ARG A 5 12.60 15.10 -0.94
C ARG A 5 11.63 14.21 -0.17
N LEU A 6 11.29 14.59 1.07
CA LEU A 6 10.29 13.86 1.84
C LEU A 6 8.92 13.93 1.15
N LEU A 7 8.51 15.14 0.77
CA LEU A 7 7.25 15.36 0.07
C LEU A 7 7.21 14.65 -1.28
N LEU A 8 8.29 14.70 -2.06
CA LEU A 8 8.41 13.96 -3.32
C LEU A 8 8.33 12.45 -3.11
N GLY A 9 9.00 11.91 -2.08
CA GLY A 9 8.93 10.48 -1.75
C GLY A 9 7.49 10.05 -1.45
N ILE A 10 6.74 10.87 -0.71
CA ILE A 10 5.33 10.63 -0.42
C ILE A 10 4.49 10.68 -1.70
N VAL A 11 4.60 11.74 -2.49
CA VAL A 11 3.83 11.91 -3.73
C VAL A 11 4.12 10.77 -4.71
N ILE A 12 5.38 10.42 -4.91
CA ILE A 12 5.78 9.34 -5.81
C ILE A 12 5.30 7.99 -5.26
N GLY A 13 5.42 7.74 -3.97
CA GLY A 13 4.91 6.53 -3.33
C GLY A 13 3.41 6.35 -3.57
N ILE A 14 2.61 7.41 -3.36
CA ILE A 14 1.17 7.40 -3.64
C ILE A 14 0.91 7.14 -5.11
N VAL A 15 1.57 7.83 -6.04
CA VAL A 15 1.36 7.58 -7.48
C VAL A 15 1.66 6.12 -7.84
N PHE A 16 2.74 5.56 -7.31
CA PHE A 16 3.11 4.17 -7.56
C PHE A 16 2.12 3.16 -6.96
N SER A 17 1.40 3.51 -5.88
CA SER A 17 0.41 2.61 -5.26
C SER A 17 -0.75 2.26 -6.20
N PHE A 18 -1.04 3.09 -7.20
CA PHE A 18 -2.05 2.81 -8.23
C PHE A 18 -1.56 1.82 -9.31
N PHE A 19 -0.26 1.57 -9.40
CA PHE A 19 0.31 0.74 -10.47
C PHE A 19 0.84 -0.61 -9.99
N THR A 20 0.85 -0.85 -8.68
CA THR A 20 1.37 -2.07 -8.06
C THR A 20 0.70 -3.35 -8.56
N ALA A 21 -0.62 -3.30 -8.78
CA ALA A 21 -1.37 -4.43 -9.32
C ALA A 21 -0.80 -4.93 -10.67
N PHE A 22 -0.28 -4.02 -11.50
CA PHE A 22 0.35 -4.35 -12.78
C PHE A 22 1.80 -4.80 -12.59
N PHE A 23 2.59 -4.13 -11.75
CA PHE A 23 3.98 -4.50 -11.52
C PHE A 23 4.17 -5.89 -10.91
N PHE A 24 3.23 -6.30 -10.05
CA PHE A 24 3.26 -7.59 -9.38
C PHE A 24 2.29 -8.63 -9.96
N ASN A 25 1.73 -8.36 -11.15
CA ASN A 25 0.82 -9.25 -11.87
C ASN A 25 -0.30 -9.83 -10.99
N MET A 26 -1.07 -8.97 -10.31
CA MET A 26 -2.19 -9.37 -9.47
C MET A 26 -3.39 -9.77 -10.34
N GLU A 27 -3.39 -10.99 -10.88
CA GLU A 27 -4.34 -11.44 -11.90
C GLU A 27 -5.81 -11.21 -11.54
N GLU A 28 -6.23 -11.57 -10.32
CA GLU A 28 -7.62 -11.34 -9.87
C GLU A 28 -8.01 -9.85 -9.91
N ILE A 29 -7.09 -8.98 -9.50
CA ILE A 29 -7.30 -7.53 -9.51
C ILE A 29 -7.36 -7.04 -10.96
N ILE A 30 -6.45 -7.50 -11.81
CA ILE A 30 -6.41 -7.13 -13.23
C ILE A 30 -7.73 -7.52 -13.93
N ILE A 31 -8.26 -8.71 -13.66
CA ILE A 31 -9.55 -9.16 -14.20
C ILE A 31 -10.68 -8.24 -13.70
N GLN A 32 -10.72 -7.90 -12.42
CA GLN A 32 -11.71 -6.97 -11.88
C GLN A 32 -11.62 -5.59 -12.53
N LEU A 33 -10.41 -5.07 -12.75
CA LEU A 33 -10.19 -3.80 -13.44
C LEU A 33 -10.72 -3.84 -14.87
N GLN A 34 -10.50 -4.94 -15.61
CA GLN A 34 -11.03 -5.09 -16.96
C GLN A 34 -12.56 -5.06 -16.98
N LEU A 35 -13.21 -5.75 -16.04
CA LEU A 35 -14.68 -5.78 -15.94
C LEU A 35 -15.27 -4.39 -15.67
N TYR A 36 -14.66 -3.61 -14.79
CA TYR A 36 -15.18 -2.29 -14.41
C TYR A 36 -14.66 -1.15 -15.31
N SER A 37 -13.62 -1.37 -16.11
CA SER A 37 -12.99 -0.34 -16.97
C SER A 37 -13.95 0.35 -17.93
N GLN A 38 -14.99 -0.35 -18.38
CA GLN A 38 -15.97 0.17 -19.33
C GLN A 38 -17.25 0.69 -18.66
N ILE A 39 -17.41 0.46 -17.36
CA ILE A 39 -18.67 0.69 -16.64
C ILE A 39 -18.51 1.84 -15.64
N ASP A 40 -17.45 1.81 -14.84
CA ASP A 40 -17.26 2.73 -13.72
C ASP A 40 -15.79 2.99 -13.43
N VAL A 41 -15.30 4.14 -13.92
CA VAL A 41 -13.92 4.59 -13.73
C VAL A 41 -13.60 4.85 -12.26
N LEU A 42 -14.56 5.31 -11.46
CA LEU A 42 -14.35 5.55 -10.03
C LEU A 42 -14.05 4.22 -9.33
N ARG A 43 -14.81 3.17 -9.68
CA ARG A 43 -14.62 1.83 -9.13
C ARG A 43 -13.28 1.20 -9.52
N VAL A 44 -12.80 1.45 -10.73
CA VAL A 44 -11.44 1.06 -11.15
C VAL A 44 -10.40 1.66 -10.22
N ILE A 45 -10.52 2.96 -9.91
CA ILE A 45 -9.57 3.65 -9.02
C ILE A 45 -9.61 3.06 -7.60
N ILE A 46 -10.81 2.79 -7.07
CA ILE A 46 -10.99 2.15 -5.76
C ILE A 46 -10.28 0.79 -5.71
N ILE A 47 -10.46 -0.02 -6.75
CA ILE A 47 -9.85 -1.36 -6.84
C ILE A 47 -8.32 -1.26 -6.92
N LEU A 48 -7.78 -0.30 -7.68
CA LEU A 48 -6.32 -0.09 -7.79
C LEU A 48 -5.66 0.21 -6.45
N ILE A 49 -6.22 1.15 -5.68
CA ILE A 49 -5.66 1.50 -4.37
C ILE A 49 -5.94 0.38 -3.37
N GLY A 50 -7.15 -0.17 -3.36
CA GLY A 50 -7.60 -1.23 -2.46
C GLY A 50 -6.79 -2.53 -2.60
N ALA A 51 -6.22 -2.79 -3.77
CA ALA A 51 -5.37 -3.96 -4.01
C ALA A 51 -4.17 -4.04 -3.04
N ASN A 52 -3.65 -2.89 -2.59
CA ASN A 52 -2.53 -2.83 -1.64
C ASN A 52 -2.90 -3.33 -0.24
N PHE A 53 -4.20 -3.40 0.09
CA PHE A 53 -4.74 -3.82 1.38
C PHE A 53 -5.40 -5.21 1.33
N LYS A 54 -5.31 -5.93 0.20
CA LYS A 54 -6.07 -7.17 0.00
C LYS A 54 -5.53 -8.39 0.74
N PHE A 55 -4.25 -8.37 1.16
CA PHE A 55 -3.63 -9.53 1.80
C PHE A 55 -3.76 -9.46 3.32
N ASP A 56 -4.57 -10.36 3.86
CA ASP A 56 -4.81 -10.51 5.30
C ASP A 56 -3.63 -11.19 5.99
N LEU A 57 -2.84 -10.46 6.78
CA LEU A 57 -1.75 -11.05 7.56
C LEU A 57 -2.24 -12.11 8.56
N PHE A 58 -3.46 -11.96 9.10
CA PHE A 58 -3.99 -12.88 10.10
C PHE A 58 -4.30 -14.25 9.53
N SER A 59 -4.56 -14.35 8.23
CA SER A 59 -4.83 -15.63 7.56
C SER A 59 -3.70 -16.64 7.72
N ILE A 60 -2.47 -16.16 7.94
CA ILE A 60 -1.28 -17.00 8.16
C ILE A 60 -1.34 -17.65 9.54
N PHE A 61 -1.76 -16.88 10.55
CA PHE A 61 -1.85 -17.33 11.93
C PHE A 61 -3.08 -18.20 12.21
N THR A 62 -4.16 -18.01 11.43
CA THR A 62 -5.36 -18.85 11.50
C THR A 62 -5.25 -20.14 10.69
N GLY A 63 -4.15 -20.33 9.95
CA GLY A 63 -3.91 -21.52 9.13
C GLY A 63 -4.79 -21.61 7.87
N SER A 64 -5.47 -20.52 7.49
CA SER A 64 -6.27 -20.45 6.27
C SER A 64 -5.44 -20.08 5.04
N SER A 65 -4.17 -19.72 5.23
CA SER A 65 -3.18 -19.50 4.17
C SER A 65 -1.89 -20.24 4.48
N THR A 66 -1.12 -20.55 3.44
CA THR A 66 0.14 -21.28 3.50
C THR A 66 1.33 -20.33 3.63
N ILE A 67 2.51 -20.86 3.98
CA ILE A 67 3.76 -20.09 4.01
C ILE A 67 4.12 -19.53 2.62
N ILE A 68 3.72 -20.20 1.54
CA ILE A 68 3.95 -19.73 0.17
C ILE A 68 3.14 -18.45 -0.08
N ASP A 69 1.94 -18.36 0.49
CA ASP A 69 1.08 -17.17 0.40
C ASP A 69 1.68 -15.97 1.14
N PHE A 70 2.67 -16.14 2.02
CA PHE A 70 3.42 -15.01 2.61
C PHE A 70 4.13 -14.17 1.53
N PHE A 71 4.52 -14.77 0.40
CA PHE A 71 5.09 -14.06 -0.75
C PHE A 71 4.01 -13.49 -1.67
N ALA A 72 2.83 -13.19 -1.11
CA ALA A 72 1.73 -12.58 -1.82
C ALA A 72 2.19 -11.32 -2.58
N PRO A 73 1.77 -11.16 -3.85
CA PRO A 73 2.03 -9.97 -4.65
C PRO A 73 1.72 -8.65 -3.93
N GLN A 74 0.70 -8.64 -3.06
CA GLN A 74 0.25 -7.48 -2.30
C GLN A 74 1.25 -7.07 -1.22
N LEU A 75 1.89 -8.02 -0.54
CA LEU A 75 2.95 -7.72 0.43
C LEU A 75 4.19 -7.19 -0.29
N LEU A 76 4.55 -7.79 -1.43
CA LEU A 76 5.67 -7.31 -2.25
C LEU A 76 5.40 -5.90 -2.80
N ALA A 77 4.16 -5.62 -3.20
CA ALA A 77 3.72 -4.30 -3.62
C ALA A 77 3.88 -3.25 -2.51
N SER A 78 3.43 -3.54 -1.30
CA SER A 78 3.57 -2.60 -0.18
C SER A 78 5.04 -2.37 0.20
N ILE A 79 5.87 -3.42 0.19
CA ILE A 79 7.33 -3.30 0.36
C ILE A 79 7.93 -2.42 -0.74
N PHE A 80 7.52 -2.59 -1.99
CA PHE A 80 8.05 -1.83 -3.11
C PHE A 80 7.68 -0.35 -3.06
N ILE A 81 6.42 -0.03 -2.74
CA ILE A 81 5.97 1.36 -2.53
C ILE A 81 6.82 2.01 -1.43
N GLY A 82 6.95 1.33 -0.29
CA GLY A 82 7.76 1.79 0.83
C GLY A 82 9.21 2.03 0.41
N TYR A 83 9.80 1.07 -0.30
CA TYR A 83 11.17 1.15 -0.79
C TYR A 83 11.43 2.35 -1.69
N LEU A 84 10.56 2.61 -2.67
CA LEU A 84 10.68 3.78 -3.55
C LEU A 84 10.59 5.08 -2.76
N SER A 85 9.57 5.20 -1.90
CA SER A 85 9.36 6.38 -1.05
C SER A 85 10.56 6.63 -0.11
N GLY A 86 11.10 5.56 0.48
CA GLY A 86 12.28 5.59 1.34
C GLY A 86 13.54 6.02 0.60
N THR A 87 13.75 5.48 -0.61
CA THR A 87 14.93 5.78 -1.44
C THR A 87 14.94 7.25 -1.87
N ILE A 88 13.77 7.82 -2.18
CA ILE A 88 13.65 9.22 -2.61
C ILE A 88 13.80 10.18 -1.43
N SER A 89 13.18 9.85 -0.29
CA SER A 89 13.19 10.71 0.91
C SER A 89 14.56 10.77 1.58
N LYS A 90 15.38 9.72 1.42
CA LYS A 90 16.72 9.49 1.96
C LYS A 90 16.83 9.50 3.49
N GLY A 91 17.62 8.58 4.01
CA GLY A 91 17.88 8.44 5.44
C GLY A 91 16.78 7.70 6.18
N LEU A 92 17.17 6.97 7.22
CA LEU A 92 16.33 6.00 7.92
C LEU A 92 15.07 6.63 8.54
N LYS A 93 15.20 7.76 9.24
CA LYS A 93 14.08 8.45 9.88
C LYS A 93 13.06 8.96 8.87
N ARG A 94 13.52 9.54 7.75
CA ARG A 94 12.62 10.07 6.71
C ARG A 94 12.00 8.96 5.89
N GLY A 95 12.75 7.88 5.61
CA GLY A 95 12.22 6.71 4.95
C GLY A 95 11.05 6.10 5.72
N PHE A 96 11.20 5.95 7.04
CA PHE A 96 10.12 5.53 7.93
C PHE A 96 8.90 6.46 7.87
N ILE A 97 9.11 7.78 7.99
CA ILE A 97 8.01 8.77 7.96
C ILE A 97 7.30 8.74 6.61
N ALA A 98 8.07 8.73 5.51
CA ALA A 98 7.52 8.76 4.15
C ALA A 98 6.71 7.51 3.86
N SER A 99 7.24 6.32 4.17
CA SER A 99 6.56 5.05 3.91
C SER A 99 5.30 4.89 4.74
N LEU A 100 5.32 5.32 6.01
CA LEU A 100 4.14 5.32 6.87
C LEU A 100 3.05 6.27 6.34
N LEU A 101 3.43 7.49 5.97
CA LEU A 101 2.48 8.48 5.45
C LEU A 101 1.86 8.06 4.12
N VAL A 102 2.63 7.44 3.21
CA VAL A 102 2.09 6.93 1.94
C VAL A 102 0.94 5.96 2.19
N ILE A 103 1.14 4.96 3.06
CA ILE A 103 0.11 3.95 3.34
C ILE A 103 -1.10 4.55 4.06
N ILE A 104 -0.89 5.47 5.02
CA ILE A 104 -2.00 6.15 5.69
C ILE A 104 -2.81 6.97 4.67
N ILE A 105 -2.15 7.69 3.78
CA ILE A 105 -2.82 8.51 2.77
C ILE A 105 -3.56 7.61 1.76
N ASP A 106 -2.93 6.53 1.27
CA ASP A 106 -3.57 5.57 0.37
C ASP A 106 -4.82 4.95 1.02
N PHE A 107 -4.74 4.59 2.31
CA PHE A 107 -5.88 4.07 3.05
C PHE A 107 -7.01 5.10 3.16
N LEU A 108 -6.68 6.36 3.47
CA LEU A 108 -7.66 7.43 3.54
C LEU A 108 -8.30 7.73 2.18
N ILE A 109 -7.53 7.73 1.10
CA ILE A 109 -8.05 7.90 -0.26
C ILE A 109 -8.98 6.73 -0.59
N TRP A 110 -8.58 5.49 -0.32
CA TRP A 110 -9.40 4.30 -0.55
C TRP A 110 -10.75 4.40 0.19
N MET A 111 -10.71 4.68 1.49
CA MET A 111 -11.92 4.87 2.31
C MET A 111 -12.83 5.98 1.76
N LEU A 112 -12.25 7.13 1.40
CA LEU A 112 -13.02 8.28 0.91
C LEU A 112 -13.67 7.96 -0.44
N LEU A 113 -12.96 7.31 -1.35
CA LEU A 113 -13.51 6.92 -2.65
C LEU A 113 -14.60 5.86 -2.50
N SER A 114 -14.43 4.86 -1.62
CA SER A 114 -15.46 3.86 -1.31
C SER A 114 -16.76 4.50 -0.80
N VAL A 115 -16.68 5.55 0.03
CA VAL A 115 -17.88 6.30 0.47
C VAL A 115 -18.56 6.98 -0.72
N ILE A 116 -17.77 7.64 -1.59
CA ILE A 116 -18.31 8.36 -2.75
C ILE A 116 -18.98 7.40 -3.73
N SER A 117 -18.46 6.19 -3.91
CA SER A 117 -19.08 5.15 -4.75
C SER A 117 -20.28 4.46 -4.10
N GLY A 118 -20.67 4.86 -2.88
CA GLY A 118 -21.80 4.28 -2.16
C GLY A 118 -21.54 2.88 -1.62
N GLU A 119 -20.28 2.50 -1.41
CA GLU A 119 -19.96 1.25 -0.72
C GLU A 119 -20.32 1.36 0.77
N ASP A 120 -20.93 0.32 1.31
CA ASP A 120 -21.22 0.26 2.75
C ASP A 120 -19.92 -0.04 3.52
N LEU A 121 -19.25 1.02 3.96
CA LEU A 121 -18.08 0.91 4.81
C LEU A 121 -18.36 0.11 6.09
N MET A 122 -19.59 0.14 6.59
CA MET A 122 -19.92 -0.57 7.81
C MET A 122 -19.76 -2.08 7.64
N ALA A 123 -20.01 -2.59 6.42
CA ALA A 123 -19.80 -4.00 6.08
C ALA A 123 -18.31 -4.42 6.16
N LEU A 124 -17.37 -3.49 5.95
CA LEU A 124 -15.92 -3.76 6.06
C LEU A 124 -15.48 -3.92 7.52
N PHE A 125 -16.20 -3.32 8.46
CA PHE A 125 -15.87 -3.35 9.90
C PHE A 125 -16.80 -4.25 10.73
N GLN A 126 -17.45 -5.22 10.09
CA GLN A 126 -18.35 -6.16 10.76
C GLN A 126 -17.94 -7.62 10.57
N GLY A 127 -18.14 -8.44 11.61
CA GLY A 127 -17.94 -9.89 11.56
C GLY A 127 -16.52 -10.29 11.15
N THR A 128 -16.42 -11.26 10.24
CA THR A 128 -15.13 -11.77 9.74
C THR A 128 -14.41 -10.77 8.84
N GLN A 129 -15.14 -9.87 8.16
CA GLN A 129 -14.56 -8.83 7.29
C GLN A 129 -13.71 -7.82 8.06
N LEU A 130 -14.04 -7.55 9.33
CA LEU A 130 -13.24 -6.71 10.20
C LEU A 130 -11.81 -7.26 10.35
N SER A 131 -11.69 -8.57 10.60
CA SER A 131 -10.39 -9.23 10.75
C SER A 131 -9.58 -9.13 9.46
N VAL A 132 -10.20 -9.42 8.32
CA VAL A 132 -9.56 -9.37 7.00
C VAL A 132 -9.07 -7.95 6.69
N THR A 133 -9.91 -6.95 6.93
CA THR A 133 -9.57 -5.54 6.68
C THR A 133 -8.42 -5.07 7.57
N ILE A 134 -8.44 -5.42 8.86
CA ILE A 134 -7.34 -5.10 9.78
C ILE A 134 -6.06 -5.82 9.38
N GLY A 135 -6.12 -7.10 9.03
CA GLY A 135 -4.97 -7.84 8.56
C GLY A 135 -4.38 -7.25 7.28
N GLY A 136 -5.24 -6.82 6.35
CA GLY A 136 -4.88 -6.08 5.14
C GLY A 136 -4.11 -4.79 5.42
N MET A 137 -4.64 -3.97 6.34
CA MET A 137 -3.99 -2.73 6.78
C MET A 137 -2.62 -3.02 7.42
N LEU A 138 -2.54 -4.03 8.31
CA LEU A 138 -1.29 -4.38 8.97
C LEU A 138 -0.24 -4.87 7.99
N THR A 139 -0.61 -5.69 7.01
CA THR A 139 0.27 -6.10 5.91
C THR A 139 0.84 -4.88 5.19
N ALA A 140 -0.02 -3.96 4.77
CA ALA A 140 0.39 -2.78 4.01
C ALA A 140 1.35 -1.90 4.84
N ILE A 141 1.05 -1.69 6.11
CA ILE A 141 1.88 -0.92 7.05
C ILE A 141 3.24 -1.59 7.23
N ILE A 142 3.26 -2.88 7.59
CA ILE A 142 4.51 -3.62 7.85
C ILE A 142 5.37 -3.67 6.60
N GLY A 143 4.78 -4.05 5.45
CA GLY A 143 5.50 -4.12 4.19
C GLY A 143 6.09 -2.78 3.80
N SER A 144 5.29 -1.71 3.82
CA SER A 144 5.77 -0.36 3.49
C SER A 144 6.85 0.14 4.45
N ILE A 145 6.73 -0.08 5.76
CA ILE A 145 7.77 0.31 6.72
C ILE A 145 9.07 -0.43 6.43
N ILE A 146 9.02 -1.74 6.22
CA ILE A 146 10.21 -2.55 5.89
C ILE A 146 10.86 -2.00 4.62
N GLY A 147 10.07 -1.79 3.56
CA GLY A 147 10.54 -1.18 2.32
C GLY A 147 11.19 0.18 2.55
N GLY A 148 10.50 1.08 3.25
CA GLY A 148 10.94 2.45 3.52
C GLY A 148 12.24 2.53 4.29
N LEU A 149 12.42 1.66 5.28
CA LEU A 149 13.68 1.54 6.02
C LEU A 149 14.81 1.06 5.10
N ILE A 150 14.58 0.01 4.30
CA ILE A 150 15.58 -0.51 3.37
C ILE A 150 15.99 0.57 2.34
N GLY A 151 15.02 1.25 1.72
CA GLY A 151 15.28 2.31 0.75
C GLY A 151 15.98 3.52 1.37
N GLY A 152 15.56 3.92 2.58
CA GLY A 152 16.17 5.02 3.33
C GLY A 152 17.62 4.74 3.76
N VAL A 153 17.96 3.48 4.07
CA VAL A 153 19.33 3.06 4.41
C VAL A 153 20.21 3.03 3.18
N ILE A 154 19.75 2.40 2.09
CA ILE A 154 20.55 2.23 0.86
C ILE A 154 20.87 3.57 0.20
N SER A 155 19.94 4.52 0.25
CA SER A 155 20.13 5.86 -0.31
C SER A 155 21.09 6.75 0.48
N GLY A 156 21.60 6.26 1.63
CA GLY A 156 22.61 6.89 2.44
C GLY A 156 22.06 7.85 3.51
N PRO A 157 22.93 8.34 4.41
CA PRO A 157 22.54 9.30 5.43
C PRO A 157 22.05 10.59 4.78
N TYR A 158 21.07 11.20 5.44
CA TYR A 158 20.54 12.48 5.02
C TYR A 158 21.58 13.60 5.22
N GLU A 159 21.50 14.66 4.40
CA GLU A 159 22.42 15.81 4.32
C GLU A 159 22.48 16.68 5.61
N GLU A 160 22.15 16.14 6.79
CA GLU A 160 22.20 16.83 8.09
C GLU A 160 23.60 16.84 8.73
N VAL A 161 24.59 16.14 8.16
CA VAL A 161 25.96 16.03 8.71
C VAL A 161 26.97 16.95 8.00
N TYR A 162 26.55 17.73 7.01
CA TYR A 162 27.40 18.70 6.29
C TYR A 162 26.83 20.12 6.34
#